data_AF-A0A077WPS9-F1
#
_entry.id   AF-A0A077WPS9-F1
#
_cell.length_a   1.000
_cell.length_b   1.000
_cell.length_c   1.000
_cell.angle_alpha   90.00
_cell.angle_beta   90.00
_cell.angle_gamma   90.00
#
_symmetry.space_group_name_H-M   'P 1'
#
loop_
_entity.id
_entity.type
_entity.pdbx_description
1 polymer ?
#
loop_
_entity_poly.entity_id
_entity_poly.type
_entity_poly.pdbx_seq_one_letter_code
_entity_poly.pdbx_strand_id
1 'polypeptide(L)'
;MGTSSTTCKKKKSIWDTDARPKGLSPDDVLLGWLKQAGNFDRFMRADSDAKKAGRIHESKIDVARDILELLQNAGFEEFVASGIVVRLSLWTKKYLIARKLDRTGADRNKVKQAFRYYFDLVEYIQNGNVTSADPPDSPIPSSTMSPTQDYEHFRTPRESPALGDGSFTEALCDVSGENIIQQRRQRRPVERYTAQDAITHVTGGRSHIQQQQPRSSRNVTATAYPLINIQSSRQHNYPENISRIIEQHHEQTNHILAMHDRQMNRLIDQYQDLVSELSRSHRHQQMQMQTSLTISLIDRMKDAGYSREDIAASIKHLQQQSSGD
;
A
#
# COMPACT_ATOMS: atom_id res chain seq x y z
N MET A 1 -16.10 44.42 24.03
CA MET A 1 -16.48 43.07 23.55
C MET A 1 -15.92 42.91 22.15
N GLY A 2 -14.97 42.00 21.95
CA GLY A 2 -14.38 41.70 20.64
C GLY A 2 -14.05 40.22 20.58
N THR A 3 -14.80 39.46 19.79
CA THR A 3 -14.60 38.02 19.62
C THR A 3 -13.53 37.79 18.56
N SER A 4 -12.29 37.55 18.99
CA SER A 4 -11.19 37.17 18.10
C SER A 4 -11.37 35.72 17.65
N SER A 5 -11.82 35.54 16.41
CA SER A 5 -11.97 34.24 15.76
C SER A 5 -10.60 33.74 15.29
N THR A 6 -10.05 32.73 15.97
CA THR A 6 -8.83 32.03 15.56
C THR A 6 -9.14 31.08 14.40
N THR A 7 -8.79 31.49 13.18
CA THR A 7 -8.90 30.61 12.00
C THR A 7 -7.74 29.63 11.98
N CYS A 8 -8.00 28.34 12.24
CA CYS A 8 -7.05 27.26 11.94
C CYS A 8 -6.70 27.30 10.45
N LYS A 9 -5.47 27.69 10.11
CA LYS A 9 -4.95 27.64 8.75
C LYS A 9 -4.81 26.16 8.36
N LYS A 10 -5.78 25.62 7.63
CA LYS A 10 -5.65 24.31 6.99
C LYS A 10 -4.41 24.36 6.10
N LYS A 11 -3.38 23.54 6.41
CA LYS A 11 -2.22 23.35 5.53
C LYS A 11 -2.78 22.94 4.16
N LYS A 12 -2.65 23.82 3.15
CA LYS A 12 -3.04 23.51 1.78
C LYS A 12 -2.22 22.31 1.33
N SER A 13 -2.87 21.33 0.71
CA SER A 13 -2.18 20.19 0.11
C SER A 13 -1.26 20.71 -1.00
N ILE A 14 -0.01 20.24 -1.04
CA ILE A 14 0.96 20.56 -2.10
C ILE A 14 0.41 20.22 -3.49
N TRP A 15 -0.52 19.26 -3.56
CA TRP A 15 -1.21 18.86 -4.79
C TRP A 15 -2.26 19.86 -5.29
N ASP A 16 -2.67 20.82 -4.45
CA ASP A 16 -3.70 21.83 -4.77
C ASP A 16 -3.08 23.21 -5.08
N THR A 17 -1.77 23.24 -5.41
CA THR A 17 -1.06 24.49 -5.67
C THR A 17 -1.51 25.10 -7.01
N ASP A 18 -2.11 26.29 -6.95
CA ASP A 18 -2.58 27.04 -8.12
C ASP A 18 -1.42 27.57 -9.00
N ALA A 19 -0.21 27.63 -8.43
CA ALA A 19 1.00 27.97 -9.18
C ALA A 19 1.33 26.83 -10.14
N ARG A 20 1.24 27.11 -11.44
CA ARG A 20 1.51 26.17 -12.52
C ARG A 20 2.81 26.54 -13.23
N PRO A 21 3.96 26.03 -12.77
CA PRO A 21 5.16 25.96 -13.59
C PRO A 21 4.79 25.46 -15.00
N LYS A 22 5.10 26.28 -16.03
CA LYS A 22 4.83 25.96 -17.44
C LYS A 22 3.36 25.69 -17.79
N GLY A 23 2.40 26.15 -16.96
CA GLY A 23 0.96 25.98 -17.21
C GLY A 23 0.39 24.58 -16.97
N LEU A 24 1.23 23.62 -16.55
CA LEU A 24 0.83 22.26 -16.21
C LEU A 24 0.47 22.16 -14.73
N SER A 25 -0.45 21.27 -14.35
CA SER A 25 -0.62 20.87 -12.96
C SER A 25 0.19 19.60 -12.65
N PRO A 26 0.54 19.34 -11.37
CA PRO A 26 1.19 18.09 -10.99
C PRO A 26 0.38 16.85 -11.40
N ASP A 27 -0.94 16.95 -11.34
CA ASP A 27 -1.86 15.91 -11.79
C ASP A 27 -1.75 15.64 -13.30
N ASP A 28 -1.52 16.67 -14.13
CA ASP A 28 -1.34 16.51 -15.58
C ASP A 28 -0.04 15.77 -15.91
N VAL A 29 1.05 16.04 -15.17
CA VAL A 29 2.33 15.33 -15.31
C VAL A 29 2.16 13.85 -14.94
N LEU A 30 1.50 13.56 -13.82
CA LEU A 30 1.18 12.19 -13.41
C LEU A 30 0.31 11.47 -14.46
N LEU A 31 -0.71 12.16 -14.96
CA LEU A 31 -1.60 11.61 -15.99
C LEU A 31 -0.83 11.31 -17.28
N GLY A 32 0.06 12.22 -17.70
CA GLY A 32 0.93 12.03 -18.85
C GLY A 32 1.83 10.80 -18.71
N TRP A 33 2.42 10.60 -17.54
CA TRP A 33 3.23 9.40 -17.26
C TRP A 33 2.39 8.12 -17.28
N LEU A 34 1.20 8.13 -16.68
CA LEU A 34 0.31 6.97 -16.63
C LEU A 34 -0.28 6.57 -17.99
N LYS A 35 -0.39 7.52 -18.92
CA LYS A 35 -0.85 7.27 -20.30
C LYS A 35 0.18 6.53 -21.15
N GLN A 36 1.46 6.52 -20.76
CA GLN A 36 2.48 5.75 -21.47
C GLN A 36 2.23 4.24 -21.29
N ALA A 37 2.42 3.48 -22.37
CA ALA A 37 2.14 2.05 -22.39
C ALA A 37 2.96 1.31 -21.32
N GLY A 38 2.30 0.47 -20.53
CA GLY A 38 2.93 -0.36 -19.49
C GLY A 38 3.28 0.35 -18.19
N ASN A 39 3.26 1.68 -18.10
CA ASN A 39 3.59 2.41 -16.87
C ASN A 39 2.59 2.16 -15.74
N PHE A 40 1.29 2.11 -16.06
CA PHE A 40 0.26 1.76 -15.09
C PHE A 40 0.50 0.35 -14.51
N ASP A 41 0.78 -0.63 -15.37
CA ASP A 41 1.05 -2.01 -14.93
C ASP A 41 2.39 -2.16 -14.21
N ARG A 42 3.41 -1.37 -14.61
CA ARG A 42 4.71 -1.27 -13.91
C ARG A 42 4.48 -0.82 -12.47
N PHE A 43 3.70 0.24 -12.24
CA PHE A 43 3.36 0.71 -10.89
C PHE A 43 2.50 -0.30 -10.10
N MET A 44 1.58 -1.01 -10.77
CA MET A 44 0.74 -2.02 -10.12
C MET A 44 1.52 -3.27 -9.68
N ARG A 45 2.51 -3.69 -10.48
CA ARG A 45 3.38 -4.84 -10.21
C ARG A 45 4.49 -4.53 -9.21
N ALA A 46 4.92 -3.26 -9.13
CA ALA A 46 5.85 -2.81 -8.11
C ALA A 46 5.37 -3.20 -6.70
N ASP A 47 6.27 -3.74 -5.88
CA ASP A 47 6.06 -4.37 -4.56
C ASP A 47 5.22 -5.67 -4.50
N SER A 48 4.35 -5.93 -5.47
CA SER A 48 3.43 -7.10 -5.45
C SER A 48 4.14 -8.42 -5.74
N ASP A 49 5.05 -8.43 -6.71
CA ASP A 49 5.71 -9.65 -7.20
C ASP A 49 7.03 -9.97 -6.48
N ALA A 50 7.67 -8.95 -5.90
CA ALA A 50 8.92 -9.07 -5.15
C ALA A 50 8.81 -10.07 -3.97
N LYS A 51 7.64 -10.11 -3.31
CA LYS A 51 7.41 -11.01 -2.17
C LYS A 51 7.26 -12.48 -2.57
N LYS A 52 6.85 -12.78 -3.80
CA LYS A 52 6.55 -14.16 -4.24
C LYS A 52 7.70 -14.81 -5.00
N ALA A 53 8.48 -14.04 -5.76
CA ALA A 53 9.45 -14.61 -6.69
C ALA A 53 10.91 -14.62 -6.19
N GLY A 54 11.22 -13.96 -5.07
CA GLY A 54 12.60 -13.83 -4.59
C GLY A 54 13.54 -13.12 -5.58
N ARG A 55 13.00 -12.48 -6.62
CA ARG A 55 13.74 -11.69 -7.60
C ARG A 55 13.73 -10.22 -7.21
N ILE A 56 14.81 -9.53 -7.53
CA ILE A 56 14.93 -8.08 -7.41
C ILE A 56 13.93 -7.47 -8.40
N HIS A 57 12.75 -7.13 -7.91
CA HIS A 57 11.78 -6.35 -8.65
C HIS A 57 11.81 -4.91 -8.17
N GLU A 58 11.51 -4.03 -9.11
CA GLU A 58 11.42 -2.60 -8.89
C GLU A 58 10.41 -2.26 -7.79
N SER A 59 10.81 -1.44 -6.82
CA SER A 59 9.91 -0.97 -5.77
C SER A 59 9.05 0.19 -6.23
N LYS A 60 7.93 0.45 -5.55
CA LYS A 60 7.11 1.64 -5.87
C LYS A 60 7.86 2.95 -5.67
N ILE A 61 8.83 2.97 -4.75
CA ILE A 61 9.70 4.12 -4.52
C ILE A 61 10.57 4.38 -5.75
N ASP A 62 11.11 3.32 -6.38
CA ASP A 62 11.96 3.46 -7.57
C ASP A 62 11.15 4.03 -8.75
N VAL A 63 9.95 3.47 -9.01
CA VAL A 63 9.02 4.03 -10.00
C VAL A 63 8.69 5.50 -9.71
N ALA A 64 8.50 5.84 -8.43
CA ALA A 64 8.20 7.21 -8.03
C ALA A 64 9.39 8.17 -8.18
N ARG A 65 10.64 7.68 -8.21
CA ARG A 65 11.81 8.54 -8.52
C ARG A 65 11.79 8.98 -9.98
N ASP A 66 11.47 8.09 -10.92
CA ASP A 66 11.32 8.45 -12.34
C ASP A 66 10.28 9.57 -12.51
N ILE A 67 9.17 9.47 -11.79
CA ILE A 67 8.09 10.47 -11.83
C ILE A 67 8.50 11.78 -11.14
N LEU A 68 9.28 11.69 -10.06
CA LEU A 68 9.80 12.86 -9.37
C LEU A 68 10.70 13.68 -10.30
N GLU A 69 11.54 13.03 -11.10
CA GLU A 69 12.37 13.70 -12.11
C GLU A 69 11.51 14.42 -13.16
N LEU A 70 10.41 13.81 -13.61
CA LEU A 70 9.46 14.46 -14.52
C LEU A 70 8.78 15.69 -13.90
N LEU A 71 8.42 15.62 -12.61
CA LEU A 71 7.84 16.75 -11.88
C LEU A 71 8.87 17.88 -11.70
N GLN A 72 10.11 17.56 -11.35
CA GLN A 72 11.20 18.53 -11.23
C GLN A 72 11.50 19.21 -12.58
N ASN A 73 11.55 18.43 -13.66
CA ASN A 73 11.71 18.96 -15.02
C ASN A 73 10.55 19.87 -15.46
N ALA A 74 9.35 19.65 -14.92
CA ALA A 74 8.21 20.53 -15.11
C ALA A 74 8.25 21.80 -14.24
N GLY A 75 9.14 21.87 -13.23
CA GLY A 75 9.34 23.00 -12.33
C GLY A 75 8.71 22.80 -10.94
N PHE A 76 8.39 21.57 -10.54
CA PHE A 76 7.83 21.24 -9.24
C PHE A 76 8.90 20.62 -8.32
N GLU A 77 9.54 21.44 -7.50
CA GLU A 77 10.68 21.01 -6.66
C GLU A 77 10.27 20.46 -5.28
N GLU A 78 9.07 20.80 -4.80
CA GLU A 78 8.63 20.48 -3.43
C GLU A 78 8.13 19.04 -3.23
N PHE A 79 8.10 18.22 -4.28
CA PHE A 79 7.60 16.85 -4.21
C PHE A 79 8.65 15.88 -3.67
N VAL A 80 8.16 14.84 -2.99
CA VAL A 80 8.98 13.71 -2.52
C VAL A 80 8.40 12.40 -3.06
N ALA A 81 9.27 11.43 -3.35
CA ALA A 81 8.88 10.15 -3.95
C ALA A 81 7.79 9.42 -3.15
N SER A 82 7.88 9.43 -1.82
CA SER A 82 6.86 8.82 -0.94
C SER A 82 5.47 9.46 -1.11
N GLY A 83 5.40 10.78 -1.27
CA GLY A 83 4.17 11.51 -1.54
C GLY A 83 3.55 11.14 -2.89
N ILE A 84 4.39 10.91 -3.91
CA ILE A 84 3.96 10.43 -5.23
C ILE A 84 3.38 9.01 -5.11
N VAL A 85 4.04 8.10 -4.39
CA VAL A 85 3.52 6.73 -4.16
C VAL A 85 2.14 6.76 -3.49
N VAL A 86 1.95 7.61 -2.47
CA VAL A 86 0.66 7.78 -1.78
C VAL A 86 -0.40 8.30 -2.75
N ARG A 87 -0.06 9.31 -3.57
CA ARG A 87 -0.97 9.89 -4.56
C ARG A 87 -1.40 8.87 -5.62
N LEU A 88 -0.45 8.15 -6.21
CA LEU A 88 -0.73 7.13 -7.22
C LEU A 88 -1.53 5.96 -6.63
N SER A 89 -1.21 5.52 -5.40
CA SER A 89 -1.98 4.47 -4.73
C SER A 89 -3.45 4.88 -4.51
N LEU A 90 -3.70 6.15 -4.20
CA LEU A 90 -5.05 6.70 -4.10
C LEU A 90 -5.75 6.72 -5.48
N TRP A 91 -5.03 7.14 -6.53
CA TRP A 91 -5.55 7.14 -7.91
C TRP A 91 -5.91 5.74 -8.39
N THR A 92 -5.05 4.75 -8.15
CA THR A 92 -5.33 3.33 -8.43
C THR A 92 -6.63 2.87 -7.78
N LYS A 93 -6.82 3.14 -6.48
CA LYS A 93 -8.06 2.78 -5.77
C LYS A 93 -9.29 3.43 -6.41
N LYS A 94 -9.21 4.73 -6.71
CA LYS A 94 -10.30 5.47 -7.38
C LYS A 94 -10.58 4.94 -8.78
N TYR A 95 -9.54 4.63 -9.55
CA TYR A 95 -9.65 4.03 -10.87
C TYR A 95 -10.35 2.67 -10.83
N LEU A 96 -10.01 1.79 -9.88
CA LEU A 96 -10.67 0.48 -9.72
C LEU A 96 -12.16 0.63 -9.38
N ILE A 97 -12.51 1.60 -8.54
CA ILE A 97 -13.92 1.91 -8.22
C ILE A 97 -14.64 2.42 -9.47
N ALA A 98 -14.06 3.39 -10.19
CA ALA A 98 -14.62 3.94 -11.42
C ALA A 98 -14.80 2.86 -12.50
N ARG A 99 -13.83 1.96 -12.66
CA ARG A 99 -13.89 0.81 -13.57
C ARG A 99 -15.02 -0.15 -13.22
N LYS A 100 -15.24 -0.42 -11.93
CA LYS A 100 -16.35 -1.26 -11.47
C LYS A 100 -17.70 -0.61 -11.81
N LEU A 101 -17.84 0.69 -11.58
CA LEU A 101 -19.05 1.45 -11.91
C LEU A 101 -19.34 1.44 -13.41
N ASP A 102 -18.32 1.68 -14.23
CA ASP A 102 -18.41 1.66 -15.69
C ASP A 102 -18.87 0.29 -16.21
N ARG A 103 -18.28 -0.80 -15.69
CA ARG A 103 -18.70 -2.18 -16.02
C ARG A 103 -20.15 -2.50 -15.64
N THR A 104 -20.69 -1.85 -14.62
CA THR A 104 -22.10 -2.00 -14.24
C THR A 104 -23.06 -1.13 -15.06
N GLY A 105 -22.56 -0.36 -16.04
CA GLY A 105 -23.36 0.57 -16.84
C GLY A 105 -23.79 1.82 -16.07
N ALA A 106 -23.02 2.26 -15.07
CA ALA A 106 -23.31 3.49 -14.35
C ALA A 106 -23.17 4.72 -15.26
N ASP A 107 -23.91 5.79 -14.95
CA ASP A 107 -23.83 7.04 -15.68
C ASP A 107 -22.40 7.63 -15.69
N ARG A 108 -22.02 8.25 -16.82
CA ARG A 108 -20.70 8.83 -17.05
C ARG A 108 -20.30 9.83 -15.97
N ASN A 109 -21.24 10.61 -15.44
CA ASN A 109 -20.94 11.59 -14.38
C ASN A 109 -20.63 10.90 -13.05
N LYS A 110 -21.30 9.78 -12.72
CA LYS A 110 -20.98 8.98 -11.53
C LYS A 110 -19.58 8.40 -11.62
N VAL A 111 -19.19 7.91 -12.79
CA VAL A 111 -17.84 7.38 -13.04
C VAL A 111 -16.80 8.50 -12.88
N LYS A 112 -17.02 9.69 -13.47
CA LYS A 112 -16.15 10.86 -13.31
C LYS A 112 -16.08 11.36 -11.87
N GLN A 113 -17.18 11.29 -11.12
CA GLN A 113 -17.21 11.67 -9.71
C GLN A 113 -16.35 10.75 -8.85
N ALA A 114 -16.35 9.44 -9.14
CA ALA A 114 -15.47 8.48 -8.48
C ALA A 114 -14.00 8.73 -8.84
N PHE A 115 -13.71 8.95 -10.12
CA PHE A 115 -12.38 9.29 -10.59
C PHE A 115 -12.44 10.17 -11.84
N ARG A 116 -12.06 11.44 -11.68
CA ARG A 116 -12.14 12.47 -12.74
C ARG A 116 -11.42 12.08 -14.02
N TYR A 117 -10.28 11.40 -13.91
CA TYR A 117 -9.40 11.04 -15.02
C TYR A 117 -9.66 9.63 -15.60
N TYR A 118 -10.78 8.98 -15.25
CA TYR A 118 -11.05 7.60 -15.65
C TYR A 118 -11.04 7.41 -17.17
N PHE A 119 -11.83 8.21 -17.89
CA PHE A 119 -11.97 8.08 -19.35
C PHE A 119 -10.69 8.46 -20.09
N ASP A 120 -9.85 9.32 -19.50
CA ASP A 120 -8.55 9.67 -20.07
C ASP A 120 -7.52 8.53 -19.96
N LEU A 121 -7.71 7.58 -19.03
CA LEU A 121 -6.78 6.49 -18.77
C LEU A 121 -7.22 5.14 -19.34
N VAL A 122 -8.54 4.90 -19.39
CA VAL A 122 -9.07 3.58 -19.74
C VAL A 122 -8.65 3.11 -21.14
N GLU A 123 -8.55 4.03 -22.11
CA GLU A 123 -8.14 3.73 -23.48
C GLU A 123 -6.67 3.26 -23.54
N TYR A 124 -5.78 3.89 -22.79
CA TYR A 124 -4.35 3.57 -22.78
C TYR A 124 -4.06 2.26 -22.04
N ILE A 125 -4.76 2.01 -20.92
CA ILE A 125 -4.56 0.80 -20.11
C ILE A 125 -5.08 -0.44 -20.84
N GLN A 126 -6.17 -0.35 -21.60
CA GLN A 126 -6.71 -1.49 -22.33
C GLN A 126 -5.82 -1.85 -23.54
N ASN A 127 -5.29 -0.86 -24.25
CA ASN A 127 -4.47 -1.07 -25.43
C ASN A 127 -3.07 -1.61 -25.11
N GLY A 128 -2.53 -1.31 -23.92
CA GLY A 128 -1.22 -1.79 -23.48
C GLY A 128 -1.08 -3.31 -23.41
N ASN A 129 -2.18 -4.05 -23.27
CA ASN A 129 -2.17 -5.52 -23.15
C ASN A 129 -2.18 -6.26 -24.49
N VAL A 130 -2.39 -5.59 -25.62
CA VAL A 130 -2.61 -6.27 -26.91
C VAL A 130 -1.31 -6.49 -27.70
N THR A 131 -0.20 -5.84 -27.32
CA THR A 131 0.98 -5.74 -28.20
C THR A 131 2.16 -6.67 -27.84
N SER A 132 1.93 -7.70 -27.04
CA SER A 132 2.93 -8.77 -26.82
C SER A 132 2.53 -10.10 -27.44
N ALA A 133 1.60 -10.10 -28.39
CA ALA A 133 1.41 -11.25 -29.27
C ALA A 133 2.67 -11.36 -30.14
N ASP A 134 3.32 -12.51 -30.07
CA ASP A 134 4.49 -12.90 -30.86
C ASP A 134 4.44 -12.30 -32.27
N PRO A 135 5.55 -11.72 -32.77
CA PRO A 135 5.64 -11.44 -34.18
C PRO A 135 5.32 -12.75 -34.92
N PRO A 136 4.34 -12.78 -35.85
CA PRO A 136 4.11 -13.96 -36.66
C PRO A 136 5.43 -14.25 -37.37
N ASP A 137 5.99 -15.44 -37.12
CA ASP A 137 7.16 -16.01 -37.80
C ASP A 137 7.07 -15.73 -39.29
N SER A 138 7.61 -14.58 -39.69
CA SER A 138 7.67 -14.16 -41.07
C SER A 138 9.05 -14.59 -41.55
N PRO A 139 9.11 -15.47 -42.56
CA PRO A 139 10.35 -16.09 -42.99
C PRO A 139 11.31 -15.00 -43.47
N ILE A 140 12.50 -14.99 -42.90
CA ILE A 140 13.63 -14.14 -43.25
C ILE A 140 13.94 -14.33 -44.75
N PRO A 141 13.77 -13.31 -45.63
CA PRO A 141 14.47 -13.32 -46.90
C PRO A 141 15.89 -12.81 -46.66
N SER A 142 16.85 -13.75 -46.70
CA SER A 142 18.27 -13.46 -46.79
C SER A 142 18.59 -12.67 -48.06
N SER A 143 19.05 -11.43 -47.91
CA SER A 143 19.89 -10.65 -48.84
C SER A 143 19.75 -9.15 -48.54
N THR A 144 20.70 -8.25 -48.69
CA THR A 144 22.10 -8.25 -49.14
C THR A 144 22.54 -6.77 -49.00
N MET A 145 23.72 -6.54 -48.42
CA MET A 145 24.64 -5.39 -48.58
C MET A 145 24.15 -3.93 -48.33
N SER A 146 24.98 -3.22 -47.57
CA SER A 146 24.99 -1.80 -47.17
C SER A 146 24.98 -0.78 -48.35
N PRO A 147 24.84 0.54 -48.09
CA PRO A 147 25.97 1.36 -47.59
C PRO A 147 25.55 2.38 -46.50
N THR A 148 26.32 2.49 -45.41
CA THR A 148 27.29 3.57 -45.16
C THR A 148 26.75 4.97 -45.47
N GLN A 149 26.25 5.66 -44.44
CA GLN A 149 26.30 7.12 -44.39
C GLN A 149 26.91 7.55 -43.07
N ASP A 150 28.02 8.28 -43.23
CA ASP A 150 28.80 8.95 -42.22
C ASP A 150 27.95 9.98 -41.47
N TYR A 151 27.98 9.90 -40.14
CA TYR A 151 27.65 11.03 -39.26
C TYR A 151 28.81 11.24 -38.31
N GLU A 152 29.75 12.05 -38.78
CA GLU A 152 30.84 12.63 -38.01
C GLU A 152 30.32 13.69 -37.03
N HIS A 153 30.88 13.63 -35.81
CA HIS A 153 31.31 14.76 -34.98
C HIS A 153 30.26 15.78 -34.47
N PHE A 154 29.84 15.59 -33.21
CA PHE A 154 29.89 16.66 -32.19
C PHE A 154 30.22 16.05 -30.82
N ARG A 155 31.52 16.01 -30.48
CA ARG A 155 31.99 15.93 -29.09
C ARG A 155 32.08 17.35 -28.55
N THR A 156 31.25 17.70 -27.59
CA THR A 156 31.50 18.84 -26.70
C THR A 156 32.24 18.36 -25.44
N PRO A 157 33.33 19.02 -25.02
CA PRO A 157 34.05 18.69 -23.80
C PRO A 157 33.20 19.03 -22.57
N ARG A 158 32.94 18.05 -21.69
CA ARG A 158 32.40 18.31 -20.36
C ARG A 158 33.58 18.53 -19.42
N GLU A 159 33.82 19.79 -19.11
CA GLU A 159 34.73 20.23 -18.07
C GLU A 159 34.25 19.73 -16.70
N SER A 160 35.16 19.12 -15.96
CA SER A 160 35.03 18.82 -14.54
C SER A 160 35.37 20.06 -13.72
N PRO A 161 34.58 20.43 -12.69
CA PRO A 161 35.09 21.16 -11.56
C PRO A 161 35.45 20.20 -10.42
N ALA A 162 36.64 20.43 -9.89
CA ALA A 162 37.23 19.76 -8.76
C ALA A 162 36.55 20.13 -7.43
N LEU A 163 36.62 19.18 -6.50
CA LEU A 163 36.94 19.32 -5.07
C LEU A 163 36.38 20.53 -4.31
N GLY A 164 35.43 20.24 -3.43
CA GLY A 164 35.15 21.02 -2.23
C GLY A 164 35.03 20.07 -1.05
N ASP A 165 36.13 19.90 -0.31
CA ASP A 165 36.18 19.27 1.00
C ASP A 165 35.26 20.00 1.98
N GLY A 166 34.35 19.27 2.61
CA GLY A 166 33.41 19.78 3.59
C GLY A 166 33.16 18.72 4.66
N SER A 167 34.16 18.52 5.51
CA SER A 167 34.08 17.78 6.76
C SER A 167 32.96 18.33 7.65
N PHE A 168 31.94 17.51 7.93
CA PHE A 168 31.01 17.74 9.03
C PHE A 168 30.81 16.42 9.80
N THR A 169 31.67 16.22 10.78
CA THR A 169 31.43 15.29 11.89
C THR A 169 30.49 15.96 12.88
N GLU A 170 29.27 15.45 13.06
CA GLU A 170 28.54 15.74 14.29
C GLU A 170 27.61 14.57 14.70
N ALA A 171 28.07 13.93 15.76
CA ALA A 171 27.34 13.37 16.89
C ALA A 171 26.12 12.48 16.64
N LEU A 172 26.38 11.18 16.79
CA LEU A 172 25.47 10.19 17.36
C LEU A 172 24.89 10.69 18.69
N CYS A 173 23.56 10.85 18.76
CA CYS A 173 22.83 10.73 20.01
C CYS A 173 22.16 9.36 20.08
N ASP A 174 22.90 8.46 20.71
CA ASP A 174 22.42 7.21 21.30
C ASP A 174 21.48 7.56 22.47
N VAL A 175 20.19 7.28 22.33
CA VAL A 175 19.24 7.28 23.45
C VAL A 175 18.69 5.87 23.57
N SER A 176 19.49 5.05 24.26
CA SER A 176 19.03 3.86 24.97
C SER A 176 17.89 4.25 25.93
N GLY A 177 16.71 3.68 25.68
CA GLY A 177 15.51 3.83 26.50
C GLY A 177 14.98 2.47 26.95
N GLU A 178 15.85 1.62 27.49
CA GLU A 178 15.42 0.51 28.34
C GLU A 178 14.94 1.07 29.68
N ASN A 179 13.63 1.12 29.89
CA ASN A 179 12.90 0.86 31.14
C ASN A 179 11.53 1.56 31.10
N ILE A 180 10.46 0.77 31.24
CA ILE A 180 9.28 0.96 32.11
C ILE A 180 8.25 -0.08 31.65
N ILE A 181 8.57 -1.35 31.88
CA ILE A 181 7.57 -2.39 32.12
C ILE A 181 7.54 -2.56 33.62
N GLN A 182 6.67 -1.82 34.30
CA GLN A 182 6.09 -2.14 35.61
C GLN A 182 5.35 -0.91 36.13
N GLN A 183 4.04 -0.84 35.91
CA GLN A 183 3.02 -0.37 36.87
C GLN A 183 1.72 -0.05 36.14
N ARG A 184 0.76 -0.99 36.20
CA ARG A 184 -0.60 -0.74 36.71
C ARG A 184 -1.44 -2.00 36.55
N ARG A 185 -1.26 -2.90 37.52
CA ARG A 185 -2.39 -3.66 38.04
C ARG A 185 -3.35 -2.67 38.73
N GLN A 186 -4.64 -3.03 38.69
CA GLN A 186 -5.79 -2.43 39.38
C GLN A 186 -6.49 -1.27 38.64
N ARG A 187 -7.65 -1.56 38.03
CA ARG A 187 -8.97 -1.57 38.67
C ARG A 187 -10.03 -1.99 37.64
N ARG A 188 -10.68 -3.13 37.87
CA ARG A 188 -11.96 -3.46 37.21
C ARG A 188 -13.09 -2.89 38.06
N PRO A 189 -14.07 -2.16 37.50
CA PRO A 189 -15.35 -1.97 38.15
C PRO A 189 -16.14 -3.28 38.04
N VAL A 190 -16.71 -3.69 39.17
CA VAL A 190 -17.70 -4.75 39.28
C VAL A 190 -19.04 -4.14 38.86
N GLU A 191 -19.58 -4.55 37.72
CA GLU A 191 -21.00 -4.34 37.42
C GLU A 191 -21.77 -5.63 37.71
N ARG A 192 -22.59 -5.54 38.76
CA ARG A 192 -23.67 -6.48 39.03
C ARG A 192 -24.80 -6.19 38.04
N TYR A 193 -25.09 -7.14 37.16
CA TYR A 193 -26.42 -7.27 36.57
C TYR A 193 -26.99 -8.62 36.97
N THR A 194 -28.02 -8.56 37.80
CA THR A 194 -28.98 -9.64 38.04
C THR A 194 -30.02 -9.61 36.94
N ALA A 195 -30.15 -10.69 36.17
CA ALA A 195 -31.43 -11.15 35.64
C ALA A 195 -31.29 -12.60 35.18
N GLN A 196 -32.03 -13.48 35.84
CA GLN A 196 -32.39 -14.81 35.37
C GLN A 196 -32.85 -14.79 33.90
N ASP A 197 -32.43 -15.79 33.12
CA ASP A 197 -33.36 -16.69 32.42
C ASP A 197 -32.64 -17.95 31.89
N ALA A 198 -32.93 -19.05 32.59
CA ALA A 198 -33.29 -20.39 32.14
C ALA A 198 -32.84 -20.96 30.76
N ILE A 199 -32.33 -22.21 30.83
CA ILE A 199 -32.45 -23.33 29.84
C ILE A 199 -31.46 -23.23 28.64
N THR A 200 -30.59 -24.19 28.28
CA THR A 200 -30.59 -25.67 28.35
C THR A 200 -29.14 -26.19 28.21
N HIS A 201 -28.85 -27.33 28.85
CA HIS A 201 -27.64 -28.12 28.63
C HIS A 201 -27.67 -28.87 27.29
N VAL A 202 -26.58 -28.82 26.51
CA VAL A 202 -26.17 -29.90 25.61
C VAL A 202 -24.66 -30.08 25.70
N THR A 203 -24.26 -31.16 26.36
CA THR A 203 -22.90 -31.66 26.48
C THR A 203 -22.71 -32.76 25.44
N GLY A 204 -21.71 -32.68 24.57
CA GLY A 204 -21.32 -33.84 23.77
C GLY A 204 -20.36 -33.52 22.62
N GLY A 205 -19.28 -34.30 22.52
CA GLY A 205 -18.56 -34.48 21.26
C GLY A 205 -17.04 -34.27 21.29
N ARG A 206 -16.31 -35.00 22.13
CA ARG A 206 -14.85 -35.14 22.04
C ARG A 206 -14.54 -36.31 21.11
N SER A 207 -14.20 -36.04 19.84
CA SER A 207 -13.84 -37.07 18.87
C SER A 207 -12.32 -37.23 18.79
N HIS A 208 -11.87 -38.40 19.23
CA HIS A 208 -10.52 -38.93 19.15
C HIS A 208 -10.30 -39.48 17.74
N ILE A 209 -9.37 -38.92 16.96
CA ILE A 209 -8.96 -39.49 15.66
C ILE A 209 -7.69 -40.29 15.87
N GLN A 210 -7.87 -41.60 15.76
CA GLN A 210 -6.90 -42.65 15.86
C GLN A 210 -6.15 -42.79 14.52
N GLN A 211 -4.84 -42.55 14.56
CA GLN A 211 -3.93 -42.69 13.43
C GLN A 211 -3.62 -44.18 13.25
N GLN A 212 -4.16 -44.81 12.21
CA GLN A 212 -3.75 -46.15 11.78
C GLN A 212 -2.80 -46.02 10.59
N GLN A 213 -1.54 -46.42 10.78
CA GLN A 213 -0.66 -46.85 9.69
C GLN A 213 -0.89 -48.34 9.42
N PRO A 214 -0.92 -48.79 8.16
CA PRO A 214 -0.68 -50.19 7.82
C PRO A 214 0.78 -50.40 7.40
N ARG A 215 1.42 -51.38 8.05
CA ARG A 215 2.66 -52.02 7.62
C ARG A 215 2.36 -53.30 6.81
N SER A 216 3.37 -53.68 6.03
CA SER A 216 3.68 -55.03 5.49
C SER A 216 3.19 -55.27 4.05
N SER A 217 4.07 -55.27 3.03
CA SER A 217 5.13 -56.24 2.66
C SER A 217 4.60 -57.45 1.88
N ARG A 218 4.98 -57.58 0.60
CA ARG A 218 5.51 -58.82 -0.01
C ARG A 218 5.93 -58.63 -1.47
N ASN A 219 7.16 -59.07 -1.75
CA ASN A 219 7.67 -59.39 -3.08
C ASN A 219 6.98 -60.65 -3.64
N VAL A 220 6.63 -60.66 -4.95
CA VAL A 220 6.62 -61.89 -5.76
C VAL A 220 7.00 -61.58 -7.22
N THR A 221 7.83 -62.49 -7.71
CA THR A 221 8.47 -62.78 -9.00
C THR A 221 7.63 -62.62 -10.27
N ALA A 222 8.35 -62.32 -11.36
CA ALA A 222 7.95 -62.31 -12.75
C ALA A 222 7.24 -63.58 -13.25
N THR A 223 6.22 -63.42 -14.11
CA THR A 223 5.94 -64.35 -15.23
C THR A 223 5.00 -63.73 -16.27
N ALA A 224 5.42 -63.85 -17.54
CA ALA A 224 4.68 -64.03 -18.79
C ALA A 224 3.33 -63.34 -19.06
N TYR A 225 3.31 -62.63 -20.19
CA TYR A 225 2.14 -62.11 -20.93
C TYR A 225 1.03 -63.15 -21.17
N PRO A 226 -0.22 -62.67 -21.25
CA PRO A 226 -0.99 -62.94 -22.45
C PRO A 226 -1.54 -61.66 -23.09
N LEU A 227 -1.43 -61.63 -24.42
CA LEU A 227 -2.04 -60.69 -25.34
C LEU A 227 -3.57 -60.76 -25.18
N ILE A 228 -4.19 -59.76 -24.55
CA ILE A 228 -5.64 -59.61 -24.54
C ILE A 228 -6.00 -58.53 -25.56
N ASN A 229 -6.57 -59.00 -26.66
CA ASN A 229 -7.25 -58.24 -27.69
C ASN A 229 -8.47 -57.54 -27.06
N ILE A 230 -8.30 -56.27 -26.66
CA ILE A 230 -9.38 -55.42 -26.17
C ILE A 230 -9.92 -54.63 -27.36
N GLN A 231 -11.14 -54.96 -27.76
CA GLN A 231 -11.93 -54.24 -28.74
C GLN A 231 -12.00 -52.74 -28.41
N SER A 232 -11.45 -51.93 -29.33
CA SER A 232 -11.54 -50.47 -29.38
C SER A 232 -12.97 -50.00 -29.63
N SER A 233 -13.85 -50.10 -28.63
CA SER A 233 -15.22 -49.57 -28.73
C SER A 233 -15.67 -48.92 -27.42
N ARG A 234 -14.84 -48.05 -26.84
CA ARG A 234 -15.25 -47.09 -25.79
C ARG A 234 -14.40 -45.82 -25.83
N GLN A 235 -14.51 -45.04 -26.90
CA GLN A 235 -13.98 -43.68 -26.94
C GLN A 235 -15.11 -42.72 -27.33
N HIS A 236 -15.92 -42.28 -26.37
CA HIS A 236 -16.74 -41.07 -26.54
C HIS A 236 -17.40 -40.51 -25.26
N ASN A 237 -16.82 -40.75 -24.07
CA ASN A 237 -17.40 -40.17 -22.83
C ASN A 237 -16.39 -39.67 -21.78
N TYR A 238 -15.12 -39.50 -22.17
CA TYR A 238 -14.07 -38.97 -21.28
C TYR A 238 -13.94 -37.44 -21.20
N PRO A 239 -14.33 -36.59 -22.18
CA PRO A 239 -14.03 -35.16 -22.11
C PRO A 239 -14.88 -34.41 -21.07
N GLU A 240 -16.10 -34.85 -20.79
CA GLU A 240 -16.98 -34.18 -19.82
C GLU A 240 -16.54 -34.40 -18.38
N ASN A 241 -16.03 -35.58 -18.04
CA ASN A 241 -15.58 -35.88 -16.68
C ASN A 241 -14.31 -35.10 -16.32
N ILE A 242 -13.37 -34.97 -17.27
CA ILE A 242 -12.15 -34.17 -17.07
C ILE A 242 -12.50 -32.69 -16.88
N SER A 243 -13.46 -32.17 -17.65
CA SER A 243 -13.91 -30.78 -17.54
C SER A 243 -14.50 -30.46 -16.17
N ARG A 244 -15.34 -31.36 -15.63
CA ARG A 244 -15.91 -31.22 -14.27
C ARG A 244 -14.85 -31.25 -13.17
N ILE A 245 -13.82 -32.08 -13.31
CA ILE A 245 -12.72 -32.16 -12.33
C ILE A 245 -11.90 -30.85 -12.34
N ILE A 246 -11.64 -30.28 -13.53
CA ILE A 246 -10.92 -29.00 -13.65
C ILE A 246 -11.74 -27.85 -13.06
N GLU A 247 -13.05 -27.82 -13.34
CA GLU A 247 -13.96 -26.81 -12.79
C GLU A 247 -14.02 -26.87 -11.26
N GLN A 248 -14.18 -28.07 -10.69
CA GLN A 248 -14.17 -28.27 -9.24
C GLN A 248 -12.84 -27.85 -8.60
N HIS A 249 -11.70 -28.16 -9.24
CA HIS A 249 -10.40 -27.74 -8.75
C HIS A 249 -10.23 -26.21 -8.81
N HIS A 250 -10.78 -25.56 -9.85
CA HIS A 250 -10.78 -24.11 -9.97
C HIS A 250 -11.63 -23.45 -8.87
N GLU A 251 -12.83 -23.98 -8.59
CA GLU A 251 -13.69 -23.53 -7.49
C GLU A 251 -13.00 -23.68 -6.13
N GLN A 252 -12.36 -24.82 -5.89
CA GLN A 252 -11.61 -25.06 -4.65
C GLN A 252 -10.45 -24.06 -4.50
N THR A 253 -9.72 -23.78 -5.58
CA THR A 253 -8.62 -22.81 -5.59
C THR A 253 -9.13 -21.40 -5.29
N ASN A 254 -10.21 -20.98 -5.95
CA ASN A 254 -10.84 -19.68 -5.71
C ASN A 254 -11.37 -19.56 -4.28
N HIS A 255 -11.91 -20.63 -3.71
CA HIS A 255 -12.36 -20.66 -2.32
C HIS A 255 -11.18 -20.44 -1.34
N ILE A 256 -10.05 -21.10 -1.57
CA ILE A 256 -8.84 -20.94 -0.75
C ILE A 256 -8.31 -19.50 -0.85
N LEU A 257 -8.25 -18.94 -2.06
CA LEU A 257 -7.81 -17.55 -2.26
C LEU A 257 -8.75 -16.56 -1.56
N ALA A 258 -10.06 -16.73 -1.69
CA ALA A 258 -11.03 -15.87 -1.01
C ALA A 258 -10.93 -15.96 0.52
N MET A 259 -10.64 -17.14 1.07
CA MET A 259 -10.38 -17.32 2.50
C MET A 259 -9.10 -16.59 2.94
N HIS A 260 -8.02 -16.70 2.15
CA HIS A 260 -6.77 -16.02 2.43
C HIS A 260 -6.92 -14.49 2.36
N ASP A 261 -7.65 -13.96 1.38
CA ASP A 261 -7.93 -12.53 1.27
C ASP A 261 -8.74 -12.01 2.47
N ARG A 262 -9.73 -12.78 2.94
CA ARG A 262 -10.45 -12.45 4.17
C ARG A 262 -9.55 -12.45 5.39
N GLN A 263 -8.60 -13.38 5.49
CA GLN A 263 -7.63 -13.42 6.59
C GLN A 263 -6.68 -12.22 6.55
N MET A 264 -6.14 -11.88 5.37
CA MET A 264 -5.28 -10.71 5.21
C MET A 264 -6.02 -9.41 5.54
N ASN A 265 -7.25 -9.24 5.07
CA ASN A 265 -8.03 -8.04 5.36
C ASN A 265 -8.28 -7.90 6.88
N ARG A 266 -8.62 -8.99 7.57
CA ARG A 266 -8.74 -8.97 9.04
C ARG A 266 -7.43 -8.56 9.73
N LEU A 267 -6.29 -9.05 9.24
CA LEU A 267 -4.99 -8.70 9.79
C LEU A 267 -4.67 -7.20 9.58
N ILE A 268 -4.97 -6.67 8.40
CA ILE A 268 -4.80 -5.25 8.08
C ILE A 268 -5.66 -4.38 9.01
N ASP A 269 -6.92 -4.76 9.20
CA ASP A 269 -7.84 -4.05 10.12
C ASP A 269 -7.29 -4.05 11.56
N GLN A 270 -6.79 -5.20 12.03
CA GLN A 270 -6.15 -5.31 13.35
C GLN A 270 -4.92 -4.40 13.51
N TYR A 271 -4.06 -4.32 12.50
CA TYR A 271 -2.91 -3.42 12.52
C TYR A 271 -3.34 -1.95 12.53
N GLN A 272 -4.39 -1.61 11.78
CA GLN A 272 -4.90 -0.24 11.74
C GLN A 272 -5.52 0.19 13.08
N ASP A 273 -6.22 -0.72 13.76
CA ASP A 273 -6.73 -0.50 15.11
C ASP A 273 -5.60 -0.29 16.12
N LEU A 274 -4.56 -1.13 16.07
CA LEU A 274 -3.39 -1.00 16.96
C LEU A 274 -2.66 0.33 16.78
N VAL A 275 -2.42 0.75 15.53
CA VAL A 275 -1.78 2.05 15.22
C VAL A 275 -2.66 3.21 15.70
N SER A 276 -3.98 3.09 15.56
CA SER A 276 -4.93 4.10 16.04
C SER A 276 -4.93 4.19 17.57
N GLU A 277 -4.87 3.05 18.26
CA GLU A 277 -4.77 2.98 19.71
C GLU A 277 -3.45 3.57 20.22
N LEU A 278 -2.32 3.22 19.59
CA LEU A 278 -1.02 3.78 19.92
C LEU A 278 -0.99 5.31 19.75
N SER A 279 -1.57 5.81 18.65
CA SER A 279 -1.67 7.26 18.38
C SER A 279 -2.58 7.99 19.39
N ARG A 280 -3.62 7.32 19.89
CA ARG A 280 -4.48 7.87 20.97
C ARG A 280 -3.73 7.87 22.30
N SER A 281 -3.05 6.77 22.63
CA SER A 281 -2.24 6.63 23.84
C SER A 281 -1.13 7.69 23.90
N HIS A 282 -0.39 7.88 22.80
CA HIS A 282 0.67 8.87 22.72
C HIS A 282 0.15 10.30 22.93
N ARG A 283 -0.95 10.69 22.27
CA ARG A 283 -1.58 12.00 22.49
C ARG A 283 -2.06 12.19 23.93
N HIS A 284 -2.59 11.14 24.55
CA HIS A 284 -2.99 11.18 25.95
C HIS A 284 -1.79 11.38 26.88
N GLN A 285 -0.69 10.66 26.65
CA GLN A 285 0.55 10.81 27.42
C GLN A 285 1.15 12.22 27.26
N GLN A 286 1.17 12.75 26.04
CA GLN A 286 1.64 14.11 25.77
C GLN A 286 0.78 15.15 26.51
N MET A 287 -0.55 14.97 26.50
CA MET A 287 -1.47 15.84 27.23
C MET A 287 -1.26 15.76 28.76
N GLN A 288 -1.04 14.56 29.30
CA GLN A 288 -0.72 14.39 30.73
C GLN A 288 0.59 15.10 31.11
N MET A 289 1.62 14.97 30.28
CA MET A 289 2.91 15.64 30.48
C MET A 289 2.76 17.16 30.41
N GLN A 290 2.04 17.68 29.42
CA GLN A 290 1.80 19.12 29.30
C GLN A 290 1.01 19.64 30.52
N THR A 291 0.05 18.87 31.01
CA THR A 291 -0.74 19.23 32.20
C THR A 291 0.13 19.25 33.45
N SER A 292 0.98 18.24 33.67
CA SER A 292 1.85 18.20 34.85
C SER A 292 2.86 19.35 34.86
N LEU A 293 3.47 19.63 33.70
CA LEU A 293 4.39 20.77 33.56
C LEU A 293 3.69 22.10 33.83
N THR A 294 2.46 22.28 33.34
CA THR A 294 1.66 23.50 33.57
C THR A 294 1.35 23.68 35.06
N ILE A 295 0.94 22.61 35.75
CA ILE A 295 0.68 22.65 37.19
C ILE A 295 1.96 23.01 37.96
N SER A 296 3.08 22.34 37.68
CA SER A 296 4.36 22.64 38.34
C SER A 296 4.90 24.04 38.04
N LEU A 297 4.55 24.63 36.90
CA LEU A 297 4.86 26.04 36.61
C LEU A 297 4.00 26.98 37.45
N ILE A 298 2.68 26.72 37.53
CA ILE A 298 1.76 27.50 38.36
C ILE A 298 2.23 27.52 39.81
N ASP A 299 2.56 26.36 40.37
CA ASP A 299 3.00 26.26 41.76
C ASP A 299 4.28 27.08 42.00
N ARG A 300 5.27 26.98 41.12
CA ARG A 300 6.51 27.77 41.22
C ARG A 300 6.30 29.28 41.08
N MET A 301 5.43 29.71 40.17
CA MET A 301 5.11 31.14 40.04
C MET A 301 4.35 31.64 41.27
N LYS A 302 3.45 30.83 41.82
CA LYS A 302 2.75 31.17 43.06
C LYS A 302 3.72 31.29 44.24
N ASP A 303 4.66 30.36 44.38
CA ASP A 303 5.70 30.40 45.43
C ASP A 303 6.64 31.60 45.30
N ALA A 304 6.86 32.07 44.07
CA ALA A 304 7.64 33.28 43.79
C ALA A 304 6.84 34.59 43.98
N GLY A 305 5.57 34.53 44.42
CA GLY A 305 4.76 35.70 44.72
C GLY A 305 4.10 36.38 43.52
N TYR A 306 4.05 35.71 42.35
CA TYR A 306 3.34 36.24 41.18
C TYR A 306 1.83 36.29 41.44
N SER A 307 1.18 37.34 40.92
CA SER A 307 -0.27 37.47 40.99
C SER A 307 -0.97 36.41 40.12
N ARG A 308 -2.25 36.15 40.39
CA ARG A 308 -3.05 35.21 39.59
C ARG A 308 -3.17 35.66 38.14
N GLU A 309 -3.24 36.96 37.93
CA GLU A 309 -3.32 37.61 36.62
C GLU A 309 -2.03 37.40 35.83
N ASP A 310 -0.87 37.55 36.47
CA ASP A 310 0.45 37.33 35.85
C ASP A 310 0.64 35.86 35.45
N ILE A 311 0.23 34.93 36.32
CA ILE A 311 0.26 33.48 36.04
C ILE A 311 -0.62 33.16 34.82
N ALA A 312 -1.84 33.69 34.79
CA ALA A 312 -2.77 33.47 33.68
C ALA A 312 -2.24 34.05 32.36
N ALA A 313 -1.64 35.24 32.39
CA ALA A 313 -1.03 35.87 31.23
C ALA A 313 0.16 35.05 30.70
N SER A 314 1.02 34.54 31.58
CA SER A 314 2.17 33.71 31.22
C SER A 314 1.76 32.37 30.58
N ILE A 315 0.77 31.67 31.15
CA ILE A 315 0.23 30.42 30.56
C ILE A 315 -0.37 30.68 29.18
N LYS A 316 -1.14 31.78 29.04
CA LYS A 316 -1.74 32.14 27.76
C LYS A 316 -0.68 32.44 26.70
N HIS A 317 0.40 33.12 27.08
CA HIS A 317 1.53 33.39 26.20
C HIS A 317 2.23 32.09 25.75
N LEU A 318 2.49 31.16 26.67
CA LEU A 318 3.06 29.85 26.35
C LEU A 318 2.16 29.03 25.41
N GLN A 319 0.85 29.04 25.62
CA GLN A 319 -0.11 28.37 24.73
C GLN A 319 -0.16 28.98 23.33
N GLN A 320 0.01 30.31 23.22
CA GLN A 320 0.08 31.01 21.95
C GLN A 320 1.36 30.68 21.18
N GLN A 321 2.50 30.56 21.87
CA GLN A 321 3.76 30.14 21.27
C GLN A 321 3.68 28.68 20.76
N SER A 322 3.09 27.77 21.53
CA SER A 322 2.99 26.37 21.09
C SER A 322 1.97 26.12 19.96
N SER A 323 1.16 27.12 19.61
CA SER A 323 0.17 27.04 18.51
C SER A 323 0.67 27.70 17.22
N GLY A 324 1.87 28.30 17.23
CA GLY A 324 2.41 29.11 16.14
C GLY A 324 3.21 28.36 15.07
N ASP A 325 3.60 27.10 15.33
CA ASP A 325 4.43 26.24 14.46
C ASP A 325 3.60 25.13 13.75
#